data_AF-A0A7C4EDZ6-F1
#
_entry.id   AF-A0A7C4EDZ6-F1
#
_cell.length_a   1.000
_cell.length_b   1.000
_cell.length_c   1.000
_cell.angle_alpha   90.00
_cell.angle_beta   90.00
_cell.angle_gamma   90.00
#
_symmetry.space_group_name_H-M   'P 1'
#
loop_
_entity.id
_entity.type
_entity.pdbx_description
1 polymer ?
#
loop_
_entity_poly.entity_id
_entity_poly.type
_entity_poly.pdbx_seq_one_letter_code
_entity_poly.pdbx_strand_id
1 'polypeptide(L)'
;MAEDDPSPQRISDLEQRIDLLERENQRLRRKLDPMLGPDNPAFDVQAFLRVMRRTTLLAMIPLWLGLAVLPLAMVPVVGRTLRAIRIGPLPLVSLGMQGGRQPGPAVGVFALGGLAVGVVAVGGMSVGVIAVGGGALGVFAVGGGSVGLIALGGGACGYIAVGGGACGWYAMGRRGAGKFVLAINRQDPQAIALFGRWIPGLRAAVTMPMPVIPLKGAKRQ
;
A
#
# COMPACT_ATOMS: atom_id res chain seq x y z
N MET A 1 48.27 26.77 20.11
CA MET A 1 46.94 26.15 19.94
C MET A 1 46.08 26.78 21.02
N ALA A 2 45.69 28.03 20.82
CA ALA A 2 45.03 28.85 21.83
C ALA A 2 43.52 28.74 21.59
N GLU A 3 42.84 28.24 22.62
CA GLU A 3 41.38 28.22 22.75
C GLU A 3 40.78 29.55 22.31
N ASP A 4 39.96 29.50 21.27
CA ASP A 4 39.09 30.58 20.83
C ASP A 4 37.94 30.67 21.85
N ASP A 5 38.21 31.26 23.02
CA ASP A 5 37.20 31.55 24.03
C ASP A 5 36.17 32.50 23.39
N PRO A 6 34.91 32.08 23.21
CA PRO A 6 33.93 32.89 22.49
C PRO A 6 33.69 34.18 23.25
N SER A 7 34.10 35.30 22.65
CA SER A 7 33.95 36.62 23.26
C SER A 7 32.50 36.84 23.75
N PRO A 8 32.27 37.48 24.92
CA PRO A 8 30.94 37.63 25.51
C PRO A 8 29.90 38.24 24.56
N GLN A 9 30.37 39.08 23.65
CA GLN A 9 29.55 39.71 22.60
C GLN A 9 29.03 38.70 21.57
N ARG A 10 29.83 37.72 21.15
CA ARG A 10 29.40 36.66 20.23
C ARG A 10 28.33 35.78 20.86
N ILE A 11 28.46 35.48 22.15
CA ILE A 11 27.47 34.69 22.90
C ILE A 11 26.13 35.43 22.91
N SER A 12 26.13 36.72 23.24
CA SER A 12 24.89 37.53 23.25
C SER A 12 24.25 37.69 21.86
N ASP A 13 25.04 37.80 20.77
CA ASP A 13 24.51 37.87 19.40
C ASP A 13 23.89 36.53 18.96
N LEU A 14 24.52 35.42 19.35
CA LEU A 14 24.01 34.07 19.07
C LEU A 14 22.71 33.82 19.83
N GLU A 15 22.63 34.20 21.11
CA GLU A 15 21.39 34.12 21.90
C GLU A 15 20.27 34.93 21.24
N GLN A 16 20.54 36.17 20.83
CA GLN A 16 19.56 36.99 20.11
C GLN A 16 19.10 36.35 18.80
N ARG A 17 20.00 35.75 18.01
CA ARG A 17 19.64 35.06 16.76
C ARG A 17 18.82 33.81 17.01
N ILE A 18 19.14 33.01 18.03
CA ILE A 18 18.38 31.82 18.39
C ILE A 18 16.96 32.22 18.80
N ASP A 19 16.84 33.24 19.64
CA ASP A 19 15.55 33.79 20.07
C ASP A 19 14.70 34.27 18.89
N LEU A 20 15.34 34.92 17.92
CA LEU A 20 14.69 35.45 16.73
C LEU A 20 14.23 34.32 15.80
N LEU A 21 15.10 33.32 15.57
CA LEU A 21 14.78 32.13 14.79
C LEU A 21 13.64 31.33 15.43
N GLU A 22 13.65 31.18 16.76
CA GLU A 22 12.62 30.44 17.47
C GLU A 22 11.27 31.15 17.38
N ARG A 23 11.24 32.49 17.49
CA ARG A 23 10.04 33.30 17.25
C ARG A 23 9.53 33.19 15.82
N GLU A 24 10.42 33.24 14.82
CA GLU A 24 10.01 33.07 13.42
C GLU A 24 9.47 31.67 13.16
N ASN A 25 10.12 30.64 13.70
CA ASN A 25 9.69 29.25 13.54
C ASN A 25 8.32 29.02 14.20
N GLN A 26 8.09 29.59 15.40
CA GLN A 26 6.78 29.58 16.05
C GLN A 26 5.72 30.36 15.27
N ARG A 27 6.07 31.51 14.68
CA ARG A 27 5.18 32.31 13.83
C ARG A 27 4.78 31.55 12.56
N LEU A 28 5.74 30.87 11.94
CA LEU A 28 5.50 30.01 10.78
C LEU A 28 4.60 28.85 11.18
N ARG A 29 4.89 28.16 12.28
CA ARG A 29 4.02 27.08 12.82
C ARG A 29 2.60 27.55 13.04
N ARG A 30 2.35 28.69 13.68
CA ARG A 30 0.99 29.22 13.87
C ARG A 30 0.25 29.54 12.57
N LYS A 31 0.98 29.90 11.51
CA LYS A 31 0.40 30.12 10.17
C LYS A 31 0.20 28.82 9.41
N LEU A 32 1.07 27.84 9.61
CA LEU A 32 1.02 26.54 8.97
C LEU A 32 0.03 25.59 9.65
N ASP A 33 -0.11 25.58 10.98
CA ASP A 33 -1.03 24.71 11.73
C ASP A 33 -2.48 24.73 11.21
N PRO A 34 -3.10 25.89 10.92
CA PRO A 34 -4.45 25.91 10.32
C PRO A 34 -4.47 25.46 8.84
N MET A 35 -3.33 25.42 8.15
CA MET A 35 -3.21 24.95 6.76
C MET A 35 -2.76 23.48 6.64
N LEU A 36 -2.06 22.97 7.65
CA LEU A 36 -1.59 21.59 7.82
C LEU A 36 -2.48 20.77 8.76
N GLY A 37 -3.58 21.36 9.25
CA GLY A 37 -4.51 20.73 10.18
C GLY A 37 -5.16 19.45 9.64
N PRO A 38 -5.98 18.76 10.44
CA PRO A 38 -6.67 17.52 10.03
C PRO A 38 -7.51 17.68 8.77
N ASP A 39 -7.92 18.91 8.45
CA ASP A 39 -8.51 19.33 7.18
C ASP A 39 -7.40 19.80 6.23
N ASN A 40 -6.58 18.86 5.76
CA ASN A 40 -5.58 19.15 4.72
C ASN A 40 -6.30 19.54 3.42
N PRO A 41 -6.19 20.79 2.93
CA PRO A 41 -6.88 21.21 1.70
C PRO A 41 -6.37 20.49 0.45
N ALA A 42 -5.16 19.91 0.50
CA ALA A 42 -4.58 19.16 -0.61
C ALA A 42 -5.04 17.71 -0.67
N PHE A 43 -5.62 17.16 0.42
CA PHE A 43 -5.99 15.74 0.47
C PHE A 43 -7.11 15.45 1.46
N ASP A 44 -8.27 15.13 0.92
CA ASP A 44 -9.38 14.63 1.73
C ASP A 44 -9.19 13.12 1.97
N VAL A 45 -8.67 12.79 3.16
CA VAL A 45 -8.49 11.40 3.61
C VAL A 45 -9.81 10.65 3.63
N GLN A 46 -10.92 11.30 4.01
CA GLN A 46 -12.24 10.69 4.07
C GLN A 46 -12.76 10.38 2.66
N ALA A 47 -12.61 11.31 1.71
CA ALA A 47 -12.96 11.06 0.30
C ALA A 47 -12.09 9.95 -0.29
N PHE A 48 -10.77 9.97 -0.04
CA PHE A 48 -9.86 8.91 -0.50
C PHE A 48 -10.28 7.54 0.03
N LEU A 49 -10.54 7.44 1.34
CA LEU A 49 -11.00 6.18 1.96
C LEU A 49 -12.37 5.75 1.45
N ARG A 50 -13.29 6.70 1.20
CA ARG A 50 -14.62 6.41 0.67
C ARG A 50 -14.54 5.88 -0.76
N VAL A 51 -13.73 6.50 -1.61
CA VAL A 51 -13.45 6.06 -2.98
C VAL A 51 -12.78 4.68 -2.95
N MET A 52 -11.74 4.51 -2.15
CA MET A 52 -11.06 3.23 -1.99
C MET A 52 -11.98 2.13 -1.51
N ARG A 53 -12.76 2.39 -0.45
CA ARG A 53 -13.73 1.43 0.07
C ARG A 53 -14.76 1.07 -0.98
N ARG A 54 -15.30 2.05 -1.72
CA ARG A 54 -16.29 1.81 -2.77
C ARG A 54 -15.69 0.97 -3.90
N THR A 55 -14.51 1.31 -4.39
CA THR A 55 -13.83 0.57 -5.45
C THR A 55 -13.47 -0.84 -5.02
N THR A 56 -12.92 -1.01 -3.82
CA THR A 56 -12.61 -2.32 -3.25
C THR A 56 -13.87 -3.15 -3.08
N LEU A 57 -14.96 -2.59 -2.55
CA LEU A 57 -16.23 -3.31 -2.40
C LEU A 57 -16.82 -3.71 -3.76
N LEU A 58 -16.84 -2.81 -4.74
CA LEU A 58 -17.33 -3.11 -6.08
C LEU A 58 -16.49 -4.18 -6.80
N ALA A 59 -15.17 -4.20 -6.58
CA ALA A 59 -14.29 -5.24 -7.11
C ALA A 59 -14.47 -6.58 -6.36
N MET A 60 -14.71 -6.51 -5.05
CA MET A 60 -14.88 -7.68 -4.19
C MET A 60 -16.23 -8.37 -4.42
N ILE A 61 -17.35 -7.66 -4.63
CA ILE A 61 -18.67 -8.27 -4.81
C ILE A 61 -18.68 -9.38 -5.89
N PRO A 62 -18.26 -9.13 -7.15
CA PRO A 62 -18.23 -10.19 -8.16
C PRO A 62 -17.18 -11.25 -7.86
N LEU A 63 -16.05 -10.87 -7.24
CA LEU A 63 -15.02 -11.82 -6.83
C LEU A 63 -15.53 -12.79 -5.74
N TRP A 64 -16.27 -12.30 -4.75
CA TRP A 64 -16.90 -13.09 -3.69
C TRP A 64 -18.04 -13.94 -4.23
N LEU A 65 -18.87 -13.38 -5.12
CA LEU A 65 -19.95 -14.12 -5.76
C LEU A 65 -19.37 -15.26 -6.61
N GLY A 66 -18.32 -15.00 -7.37
CA GLY A 66 -17.56 -16.01 -8.09
C GLY A 66 -16.91 -17.04 -7.15
N LEU A 67 -16.19 -16.61 -6.11
CA LEU A 67 -15.52 -17.50 -5.16
C LEU A 67 -16.51 -18.29 -4.29
N ALA A 68 -17.74 -17.84 -4.09
CA ALA A 68 -18.77 -18.58 -3.36
C ALA A 68 -19.54 -19.53 -4.27
N VAL A 69 -19.95 -19.07 -5.46
CA VAL A 69 -20.78 -19.84 -6.41
C VAL A 69 -19.94 -20.88 -7.16
N LEU A 70 -18.71 -20.53 -7.57
CA LEU A 70 -17.85 -21.42 -8.35
C LEU A 70 -17.53 -22.72 -7.60
N PRO A 71 -16.99 -22.72 -6.35
CA PRO A 71 -16.77 -23.97 -5.63
C PRO A 71 -18.08 -24.65 -5.25
N LEU A 72 -19.17 -23.95 -4.91
CA LEU A 72 -20.45 -24.62 -4.63
C LEU A 72 -20.97 -25.41 -5.86
N ALA A 73 -20.82 -24.85 -7.06
CA ALA A 73 -21.18 -25.51 -8.32
C ALA A 73 -20.14 -26.54 -8.79
N MET A 74 -18.85 -26.32 -8.50
CA MET A 74 -17.74 -27.16 -8.95
C MET A 74 -17.41 -28.32 -7.99
N VAL A 75 -17.70 -28.23 -6.69
CA VAL A 75 -17.42 -29.29 -5.69
C VAL A 75 -17.89 -30.70 -6.14
N PRO A 76 -19.10 -30.90 -6.71
CA PRO A 76 -19.49 -32.23 -7.18
C PRO A 76 -18.76 -32.69 -8.46
N VAL A 77 -18.27 -31.77 -9.29
CA VAL A 77 -17.57 -32.06 -10.57
C VAL A 77 -16.07 -32.30 -10.33
N VAL A 78 -15.44 -31.41 -9.56
CA VAL A 78 -14.02 -31.37 -9.22
C VAL A 78 -13.60 -32.56 -8.34
N GLY A 79 -14.47 -32.98 -7.41
CA GLY A 79 -14.21 -34.11 -6.53
C GLY A 79 -14.04 -35.45 -7.27
N ARG A 80 -14.65 -35.60 -8.45
CA ARG A 80 -14.56 -36.81 -9.28
C ARG A 80 -13.40 -36.77 -10.29
N THR A 81 -13.10 -35.61 -10.86
CA THR A 81 -12.17 -35.51 -12.00
C THR A 81 -10.71 -35.24 -11.60
N LEU A 82 -10.44 -34.62 -10.44
CA LEU A 82 -9.09 -34.17 -10.07
C LEU A 82 -8.19 -35.22 -9.38
N ARG A 83 -8.72 -36.39 -9.03
CA ARG A 83 -7.88 -37.48 -8.47
C ARG A 83 -6.96 -38.15 -9.50
N ALA A 84 -7.16 -37.91 -10.80
CA ALA A 84 -6.60 -38.75 -11.86
C ALA A 84 -5.56 -38.08 -12.78
N ILE A 85 -5.26 -36.78 -12.66
CA ILE A 85 -4.37 -36.11 -13.63
C ILE A 85 -3.02 -35.78 -12.98
N ARG A 86 -2.03 -36.64 -13.25
CA ARG A 86 -0.60 -36.39 -12.98
C ARG A 86 0.07 -36.03 -14.30
N ILE A 87 0.76 -34.90 -14.38
CA ILE A 87 1.71 -34.62 -15.48
C ILE A 87 3.09 -34.92 -14.90
N GLY A 88 3.58 -36.15 -15.11
CA GLY A 88 4.87 -36.61 -14.59
C GLY A 88 4.90 -36.79 -13.06
N PRO A 89 6.00 -36.45 -12.36
CA PRO A 89 6.17 -36.69 -10.93
C PRO A 89 5.45 -35.68 -10.01
N LEU A 90 4.85 -34.62 -10.56
CA LEU A 90 4.18 -33.55 -9.81
C LEU A 90 2.65 -33.67 -9.91
N PRO A 91 1.90 -33.59 -8.80
CA PRO A 91 0.44 -33.52 -8.85
C PRO A 91 0.01 -32.17 -9.44
N LEU A 92 -0.92 -32.17 -10.41
CA LEU A 92 -1.47 -30.93 -10.95
C LEU A 92 -2.28 -30.16 -9.93
N VAL A 93 -2.97 -30.89 -9.06
CA VAL A 93 -3.77 -30.32 -7.99
C VAL A 93 -3.37 -31.00 -6.69
N SER A 94 -2.83 -30.22 -5.77
CA SER A 94 -2.49 -30.67 -4.42
C SER A 94 -3.42 -29.99 -3.42
N LEU A 95 -4.26 -30.79 -2.78
CA LEU A 95 -5.08 -30.39 -1.65
C LEU A 95 -4.34 -30.82 -0.39
N GLY A 96 -3.73 -29.88 0.31
CA GLY A 96 -3.05 -30.07 1.60
C GLY A 96 -4.02 -30.37 2.77
N MET A 97 -5.26 -30.74 2.46
CA MET A 97 -6.32 -31.08 3.41
C MET A 97 -6.37 -32.60 3.60
N GLN A 98 -5.25 -33.20 3.99
CA GLN A 98 -5.21 -34.59 4.45
C GLN A 98 -5.70 -34.65 5.90
N GLY A 99 -7.01 -34.85 6.09
CA GLY A 99 -7.64 -35.64 7.17
C GLY A 99 -7.19 -35.47 8.64
N GLY A 100 -6.41 -34.45 9.00
CA GLY A 100 -5.77 -34.32 10.31
C GLY A 100 -5.68 -32.87 10.77
N ARG A 101 -5.49 -32.70 12.08
CA ARG A 101 -5.50 -31.45 12.84
C ARG A 101 -4.36 -30.47 12.50
N GLN A 102 -3.58 -30.74 11.44
CA GLN A 102 -2.48 -29.91 10.96
C GLN A 102 -2.58 -29.73 9.44
N PRO A 103 -2.68 -28.49 8.93
CA PRO A 103 -2.67 -28.24 7.50
C PRO A 103 -1.28 -28.56 6.92
N GLY A 104 -1.20 -29.61 6.09
CA GLY A 104 0.04 -30.04 5.46
C GLY A 104 0.46 -29.13 4.30
N PRO A 105 1.75 -29.14 3.92
CA PRO A 105 2.24 -28.42 2.76
C PRO A 105 1.63 -29.00 1.46
N ALA A 106 1.04 -28.14 0.64
CA ALA A 106 0.51 -28.47 -0.69
C ALA A 106 1.49 -27.98 -1.76
N VAL A 107 2.05 -28.90 -2.55
CA VAL A 107 2.95 -28.58 -3.67
C VAL A 107 2.35 -29.10 -4.97
N GLY A 108 2.16 -28.24 -5.97
CA GLY A 108 1.58 -28.62 -7.26
C GLY A 108 1.37 -27.42 -8.19
N VAL A 109 0.80 -27.63 -9.38
CA VAL A 109 0.46 -26.51 -10.29
C VAL A 109 -0.64 -25.64 -9.67
N PHE A 110 -1.66 -26.28 -9.10
CA PHE A 110 -2.66 -25.70 -8.23
C PHE A 110 -2.47 -26.25 -6.81
N ALA A 111 -2.14 -25.37 -5.86
CA ALA A 111 -1.91 -25.73 -4.47
C ALA A 111 -2.94 -25.07 -3.55
N LEU A 112 -3.66 -25.87 -2.78
CA LEU A 112 -4.68 -25.44 -1.81
C LEU A 112 -4.32 -26.01 -0.43
N GLY A 113 -3.96 -25.16 0.54
CA GLY A 113 -3.56 -25.64 1.87
C GLY A 113 -3.11 -24.53 2.82
N GLY A 114 -2.69 -24.89 4.05
CA GLY A 114 -2.13 -23.91 4.99
C GLY A 114 -0.83 -23.29 4.47
N LEU A 115 0.05 -24.14 3.90
CA LEU A 115 1.24 -23.75 3.18
C LEU A 115 1.12 -24.26 1.74
N ALA A 116 0.96 -23.37 0.77
CA ALA A 116 0.69 -23.71 -0.63
C ALA A 116 1.82 -23.18 -1.53
N VAL A 117 2.45 -24.07 -2.31
CA VAL A 117 3.52 -23.72 -3.26
C VAL A 117 3.12 -24.22 -4.64
N GLY A 118 2.97 -23.31 -5.60
CA GLY A 118 2.53 -23.67 -6.95
C GLY A 118 2.48 -22.53 -7.94
N VAL A 119 1.97 -22.79 -9.15
CA VAL A 119 1.71 -21.70 -10.12
C VAL A 119 0.56 -20.84 -9.62
N VAL A 120 -0.51 -21.51 -9.16
CA VAL A 120 -1.65 -20.90 -8.46
C VAL A 120 -1.70 -21.48 -7.06
N ALA A 121 -1.42 -20.65 -6.05
CA ALA A 121 -1.36 -21.05 -4.65
C ALA A 121 -2.40 -20.28 -3.83
N VAL A 122 -3.29 -21.01 -3.15
CA VAL A 122 -4.34 -20.44 -2.29
C VAL A 122 -4.21 -21.04 -0.90
N GLY A 123 -3.97 -20.20 0.11
CA GLY A 123 -3.66 -20.72 1.44
C GLY A 123 -3.46 -19.68 2.53
N GLY A 124 -3.04 -20.13 3.72
CA GLY A 124 -2.60 -19.23 4.79
C GLY A 124 -1.29 -18.53 4.42
N MET A 125 -0.30 -19.32 4.01
CA MET A 125 0.95 -18.89 3.36
C MET A 125 0.98 -19.47 1.94
N SER A 126 1.02 -18.61 0.93
CA SER A 126 1.03 -19.01 -0.48
C SER A 126 2.24 -18.45 -1.22
N VAL A 127 2.90 -19.31 -2.00
CA VAL A 127 4.04 -18.97 -2.85
C VAL A 127 3.74 -19.42 -4.27
N GLY A 128 3.73 -18.50 -5.23
CA GLY A 128 3.44 -18.85 -6.62
C GLY A 128 3.47 -17.71 -7.62
N VAL A 129 3.04 -17.97 -8.87
CA VAL A 129 2.85 -16.87 -9.84
C VAL A 129 1.64 -16.05 -9.43
N ILE A 130 0.55 -16.73 -9.06
CA ILE A 130 -0.65 -16.16 -8.48
C ILE A 130 -0.78 -16.73 -7.06
N ALA A 131 -0.58 -15.88 -6.06
CA ALA A 131 -0.63 -16.23 -4.65
C ALA A 131 -1.77 -15.46 -3.96
N VAL A 132 -2.70 -16.21 -3.35
CA VAL A 132 -3.82 -15.65 -2.58
C VAL A 132 -3.75 -16.20 -1.16
N GLY A 133 -3.73 -15.35 -0.13
CA GLY A 133 -3.63 -15.85 1.23
C GLY A 133 -3.46 -14.83 2.35
N GLY A 134 -3.17 -15.29 3.56
CA GLY A 134 -2.79 -14.42 4.67
C GLY A 134 -1.42 -13.77 4.42
N GLY A 135 -0.44 -14.59 4.03
CA GLY A 135 0.86 -14.19 3.50
C GLY A 135 1.03 -14.72 2.07
N ALA A 136 1.20 -13.82 1.10
CA ALA A 136 1.29 -14.17 -0.31
C ALA A 136 2.61 -13.68 -0.93
N LEU A 137 3.33 -14.58 -1.60
CA LEU A 137 4.57 -14.32 -2.32
C LEU A 137 4.38 -14.71 -3.78
N GLY A 138 4.48 -13.77 -4.71
CA GLY A 138 4.31 -14.09 -6.12
C GLY A 138 4.40 -12.96 -7.10
N VAL A 139 4.12 -13.21 -8.39
CA VAL A 139 4.03 -12.13 -9.37
C VAL A 139 2.77 -11.30 -9.10
N PHE A 140 1.66 -11.98 -8.87
CA PHE A 140 0.41 -11.43 -8.37
C PHE A 140 0.16 -11.97 -6.97
N ALA A 141 0.27 -11.11 -5.96
CA ALA A 141 0.10 -11.47 -4.56
C ALA A 141 -1.08 -10.69 -3.96
N VAL A 142 -2.07 -11.40 -3.44
CA VAL A 142 -3.25 -10.82 -2.78
C VAL A 142 -3.38 -11.39 -1.37
N GLY A 143 -3.29 -10.55 -0.35
CA GLY A 143 -3.34 -11.04 1.02
C GLY A 143 -3.24 -10.01 2.14
N GLY A 144 -3.15 -10.48 3.39
CA GLY A 144 -2.88 -9.60 4.54
C GLY A 144 -1.49 -8.98 4.45
N GLY A 145 -0.48 -9.82 4.23
CA GLY A 145 0.88 -9.46 3.82
C GLY A 145 1.15 -9.99 2.42
N SER A 146 1.58 -9.14 1.49
CA SER A 146 1.81 -9.54 0.10
C SER A 146 3.13 -8.98 -0.42
N VAL A 147 3.90 -9.82 -1.12
CA VAL A 147 5.15 -9.43 -1.77
C VAL A 147 5.13 -9.91 -3.21
N GLY A 148 5.30 -9.00 -4.16
CA GLY A 148 5.23 -9.37 -5.57
C GLY A 148 5.44 -8.26 -6.58
N LEU A 149 5.24 -8.56 -7.86
CA LEU A 149 5.24 -7.50 -8.89
C LEU A 149 4.01 -6.62 -8.70
N ILE A 150 2.85 -7.24 -8.50
CA ILE A 150 1.58 -6.61 -8.16
C ILE A 150 1.15 -7.19 -6.81
N ALA A 151 1.20 -6.36 -5.78
CA ALA A 151 0.90 -6.73 -4.40
C ALA A 151 -0.32 -5.94 -3.89
N LEU A 152 -1.36 -6.64 -3.46
CA LEU A 152 -2.59 -6.07 -2.92
C LEU A 152 -2.80 -6.60 -1.50
N GLY A 153 -2.80 -5.72 -0.49
CA GLY A 153 -2.94 -6.20 0.89
C GLY A 153 -2.93 -5.18 2.01
N GLY A 154 -2.96 -5.64 3.25
CA GLY A 154 -2.78 -4.77 4.43
C GLY A 154 -1.37 -4.19 4.47
N GLY A 155 -0.37 -5.06 4.32
CA GLY A 155 1.03 -4.73 4.03
C GLY A 155 1.41 -5.27 2.65
N ALA A 156 1.82 -4.40 1.73
CA ALA A 156 2.14 -4.77 0.36
C ALA A 156 3.52 -4.26 -0.04
N CYS A 157 4.37 -5.13 -0.60
CA CYS A 157 5.68 -4.78 -1.14
C CYS A 157 5.81 -5.22 -2.59
N GLY A 158 6.14 -4.31 -3.52
CA GLY A 158 6.21 -4.69 -4.92
C GLY A 158 6.52 -3.60 -5.94
N TYR A 159 6.37 -3.91 -7.23
CA TYR A 159 6.46 -2.87 -8.27
C TYR A 159 5.21 -1.97 -8.25
N ILE A 160 4.03 -2.58 -8.18
CA ILE A 160 2.75 -1.93 -7.88
C ILE A 160 2.25 -2.49 -6.55
N ALA A 161 2.25 -1.68 -5.51
CA ALA A 161 1.80 -2.05 -4.17
C ALA A 161 0.59 -1.20 -3.76
N VAL A 162 -0.53 -1.85 -3.43
CA VAL A 162 -1.74 -1.17 -2.95
C VAL A 162 -2.13 -1.75 -1.60
N GLY A 163 -2.21 -0.92 -0.57
CA GLY A 163 -2.50 -1.40 0.77
C GLY A 163 -2.58 -0.37 1.89
N GLY A 164 -2.72 -0.84 3.14
CA GLY A 164 -2.65 0.03 4.31
C GLY A 164 -1.24 0.62 4.48
N GLY A 165 -0.24 -0.26 4.45
CA GLY A 165 1.17 0.06 4.30
C GLY A 165 1.70 -0.50 2.98
N ALA A 166 2.15 0.36 2.07
CA ALA A 166 2.63 -0.05 0.75
C ALA A 166 4.08 0.40 0.53
N CYS A 167 4.94 -0.50 0.06
CA CYS A 167 6.32 -0.20 -0.32
C CYS A 167 6.56 -0.63 -1.77
N GLY A 168 7.02 0.26 -2.64
CA GLY A 168 7.21 -0.13 -4.04
C GLY A 168 7.62 0.97 -5.00
N TRP A 169 7.67 0.64 -6.28
CA TRP A 169 7.92 1.66 -7.30
C TRP A 169 6.71 2.60 -7.44
N TYR A 170 5.52 2.00 -7.55
CA TYR A 170 4.21 2.63 -7.43
C TYR A 170 3.54 2.13 -6.15
N ALA A 171 3.45 2.97 -5.13
CA ALA A 171 2.84 2.60 -3.84
C ALA A 171 1.59 3.45 -3.59
N MET A 172 0.50 2.81 -3.18
CA MET A 172 -0.75 3.48 -2.86
C MET A 172 -1.32 2.98 -1.54
N GLY A 173 -1.67 3.88 -0.64
CA GLY A 173 -2.16 3.47 0.68
C GLY A 173 -2.35 4.57 1.69
N ARG A 174 -2.57 4.19 2.95
CA ARG A 174 -2.53 5.17 4.06
C ARG A 174 -1.11 5.67 4.29
N ARG A 175 -0.14 4.77 4.24
CA ARG A 175 1.29 5.08 4.36
C ARG A 175 2.04 4.37 3.24
N GLY A 176 2.76 5.14 2.43
CA GLY A 176 3.46 4.62 1.26
C GLY A 176 4.94 4.99 1.26
N ALA A 177 5.81 4.07 0.84
CA ALA A 177 7.23 4.32 0.62
C ALA A 177 7.60 3.85 -0.78
N GLY A 178 8.35 4.67 -1.55
CA GLY A 178 8.58 4.36 -2.95
C GLY A 178 9.09 5.51 -3.80
N LYS A 179 9.28 5.24 -5.08
CA LYS A 179 9.65 6.27 -6.07
C LYS A 179 8.46 7.17 -6.39
N PHE A 180 7.29 6.57 -6.63
CA PHE A 180 6.02 7.25 -6.88
C PHE A 180 4.98 6.76 -5.88
N VAL A 181 4.59 7.65 -4.97
CA VAL A 181 3.72 7.33 -3.84
C VAL A 181 2.43 8.15 -3.92
N LEU A 182 1.31 7.47 -3.66
CA LEU A 182 0.01 8.08 -3.42
C LEU A 182 -0.50 7.66 -2.05
N ALA A 183 -0.10 8.42 -1.03
CA ALA A 183 -0.47 8.18 0.35
C ALA A 183 -0.60 9.50 1.13
N ILE A 184 -1.03 9.41 2.40
CA ILE A 184 -1.19 10.58 3.27
C ILE A 184 0.14 11.34 3.43
N ASN A 185 1.26 10.61 3.45
CA ASN A 185 2.58 11.17 3.68
C ASN A 185 3.26 11.76 2.43
N ARG A 186 2.86 11.34 1.21
CA ARG A 186 3.49 11.77 -0.04
C ARG A 186 2.57 11.55 -1.23
N GLN A 187 2.52 12.53 -2.13
CA GLN A 187 1.66 12.52 -3.31
C GLN A 187 2.44 12.94 -4.54
N ASP A 188 2.77 11.96 -5.38
CA ASP A 188 3.47 12.21 -6.63
C ASP A 188 2.48 12.26 -7.82
N PRO A 189 2.57 13.25 -8.71
CA PRO A 189 1.69 13.39 -9.88
C PRO A 189 1.63 12.14 -10.76
N GLN A 190 2.75 11.42 -10.89
CA GLN A 190 2.82 10.18 -11.69
C GLN A 190 2.02 9.04 -11.07
N ALA A 191 2.01 8.91 -9.74
CA ALA A 191 1.18 7.93 -9.06
C ALA A 191 -0.30 8.27 -9.23
N ILE A 192 -0.67 9.55 -9.13
CA ILE A 192 -2.04 10.02 -9.35
C ILE A 192 -2.51 9.75 -10.78
N ALA A 193 -1.65 9.95 -11.77
CA ALA A 193 -1.97 9.65 -13.17
C ALA A 193 -2.22 8.15 -13.39
N LEU A 194 -1.35 7.28 -12.85
CA LEU A 194 -1.46 5.83 -12.97
C LEU A 194 -2.68 5.28 -12.23
N PHE A 195 -2.83 5.59 -10.95
CA PHE A 195 -3.95 5.12 -10.13
C PHE A 195 -5.27 5.80 -10.51
N GLY A 196 -5.24 7.06 -10.93
CA GLY A 196 -6.41 7.77 -11.44
C GLY A 196 -6.91 7.21 -12.78
N ARG A 197 -6.05 6.55 -13.57
CA ARG A 197 -6.48 5.81 -14.76
C ARG A 197 -7.25 4.53 -14.39
N TRP A 198 -6.89 3.88 -13.29
CA TRP A 198 -7.59 2.70 -12.77
C TRP A 198 -8.81 3.05 -11.91
N ILE A 199 -8.78 4.16 -11.21
CA ILE A 199 -9.83 4.58 -10.27
C ILE A 199 -10.14 6.06 -10.54
N PRO A 200 -11.11 6.37 -11.43
CA PRO A 200 -11.38 7.76 -11.82
C PRO A 200 -11.80 8.65 -10.64
N GLY A 201 -12.46 8.08 -9.62
CA GLY A 201 -12.86 8.79 -8.41
C GLY A 201 -11.69 9.30 -7.55
N LEU A 202 -10.47 8.81 -7.76
CA LEU A 202 -9.31 9.25 -6.98
C LEU A 202 -8.90 10.69 -7.29
N ARG A 203 -9.11 11.15 -8.53
CA ARG A 203 -8.73 12.51 -8.92
C ARG A 203 -9.51 13.56 -8.11
N ALA A 204 -10.77 13.29 -7.79
CA ALA A 204 -11.60 14.18 -6.98
C ALA A 204 -11.14 14.27 -5.50
N ALA A 205 -10.44 13.25 -4.99
CA ALA A 205 -9.92 13.25 -3.62
C ALA A 205 -8.55 13.94 -3.48
N VAL A 206 -7.90 14.24 -4.61
CA VAL A 206 -6.50 14.73 -4.67
C VAL A 206 -6.43 16.18 -5.16
N THR A 207 -7.55 16.81 -5.49
CA THR A 207 -7.58 18.16 -6.08
C THR A 207 -7.94 19.24 -5.07
N MET A 208 -6.91 19.89 -4.52
CA MET A 208 -6.77 21.34 -4.71
C MET A 208 -5.31 21.63 -5.09
N PRO A 209 -5.02 22.39 -6.19
CA PRO A 209 -3.68 22.93 -6.37
C PRO A 209 -3.33 23.74 -5.13
N MET A 210 -2.08 23.60 -4.65
CA MET A 210 -1.60 24.38 -3.51
C MET A 210 -1.94 25.86 -3.78
N PRO A 211 -2.69 26.56 -2.91
CA PRO A 211 -2.96 27.96 -3.13
C PRO A 211 -1.61 28.66 -3.26
N VAL A 212 -1.37 29.29 -4.41
CA VAL A 212 -0.12 30.03 -4.66
C VAL A 212 -0.01 31.05 -3.54
N ILE A 213 1.03 30.92 -2.72
CA ILE A 213 1.29 31.83 -1.61
C ILE A 213 2.00 33.05 -2.20
N PRO A 214 1.33 34.20 -2.39
CA PRO A 214 2.06 35.43 -2.62
C PRO A 214 2.84 35.73 -1.32
N LEU A 215 4.16 35.55 -1.36
CA LEU A 215 5.04 36.05 -0.31
C LEU A 215 4.94 37.57 -0.31
N LYS A 216 4.04 38.11 0.52
CA LYS A 216 3.91 39.56 0.74
C LYS A 216 5.16 40.01 1.49
N GLY A 217 6.22 40.34 0.76
CA GLY A 217 7.50 40.74 1.35
C GLY A 217 8.70 40.85 0.40
N ALA A 218 8.68 40.22 -0.78
CA ALA A 218 9.73 40.43 -1.77
C ALA A 218 9.51 41.76 -2.50
N LYS A 219 9.71 42.89 -1.81
CA LYS A 219 10.11 44.12 -2.50
C LYS A 219 11.44 43.80 -3.16
N ARG A 220 11.43 43.60 -4.48
CA ARG A 220 12.64 43.78 -5.30
C ARG A 220 13.09 45.22 -5.06
N GLN A 221 14.09 45.38 -4.21
CA GLN A 221 15.07 46.45 -4.37
C GLN A 221 16.18 45.89 -5.25
#